data_AF-A0A821XVE6-F1
#
_entry.id   AF-A0A821XVE6-F1
#
_cell.length_a   1.000
_cell.length_b   1.000
_cell.length_c   1.000
_cell.angle_alpha   90.00
_cell.angle_beta   90.00
_cell.angle_gamma   90.00
#
_symmetry.space_group_name_H-M   'P 1'
#
loop_
_entity.id
_entity.type
_entity.pdbx_description
1 polymer ?
#
loop_
_entity_poly.entity_id
_entity_poly.type
_entity_poly.pdbx_seq_one_letter_code
_entity_poly.pdbx_strand_id
1 'polypeptide(L)'
;TRVQLAKAQMAEFKALEDFEQIATPSQWNIHVLLKPKMKVWSTKNKNHRTVLKRIEYDLPPKFISNIEFKFKIDESILSPDESQALYNQMSKMTKDFRTQAMALYMQSLGREHELLTNEIKRIIDGFPNENDDGFDAEAGCAAFKQYHELR
;
A
#
# COMPACT_ATOMS: atom_id res chain seq x y z
N THR A 1 -16.05 6.29 -16.95
CA THR A 1 -17.20 7.18 -16.63
C THR A 1 -17.95 6.67 -15.40
N ARG A 2 -18.75 7.50 -14.71
CA ARG A 2 -19.54 7.08 -13.51
C ARG A 2 -20.40 5.85 -13.76
N VAL A 3 -20.95 5.71 -14.97
CA VAL A 3 -21.74 4.55 -15.41
C VAL A 3 -20.93 3.25 -15.43
N GLN A 4 -19.68 3.29 -15.89
CA GLN A 4 -18.82 2.10 -15.89
C GLN A 4 -18.44 1.67 -14.48
N LEU A 5 -18.21 2.62 -13.58
CA LEU A 5 -17.95 2.34 -12.16
C LEU A 5 -19.15 1.66 -11.51
N ALA A 6 -20.36 2.17 -11.72
CA ALA A 6 -21.59 1.57 -11.19
C ALA A 6 -21.82 0.16 -11.73
N LYS A 7 -21.54 -0.08 -13.01
CA LYS A 7 -21.62 -1.43 -13.61
C LYS A 7 -20.61 -2.41 -12.99
N ALA A 8 -19.37 -1.98 -12.77
CA ALA A 8 -18.36 -2.81 -12.12
C ALA A 8 -18.73 -3.15 -10.67
N GLN A 9 -19.21 -2.17 -9.91
CA GLN A 9 -19.67 -2.38 -8.54
C GLN A 9 -20.86 -3.34 -8.45
N MET A 10 -21.81 -3.24 -9.39
CA MET A 10 -22.94 -4.15 -9.47
C MET A 10 -22.49 -5.59 -9.80
N ALA A 11 -21.51 -5.74 -10.70
CA ALA A 11 -20.95 -7.05 -11.04
C ALA A 11 -20.19 -7.68 -9.86
N GLU A 12 -19.37 -6.89 -9.14
CA GLU A 12 -18.70 -7.34 -7.91
C GLU A 12 -19.71 -7.76 -6.84
N PHE A 13 -20.76 -6.97 -6.64
CA PHE A 13 -21.82 -7.28 -5.68
C PHE A 13 -22.55 -8.58 -6.02
N LYS A 14 -22.95 -8.75 -7.29
CA LYS A 14 -23.62 -9.98 -7.72
C LYS A 14 -22.72 -11.21 -7.57
N ALA A 15 -21.45 -11.11 -7.96
CA ALA A 15 -20.50 -12.21 -7.80
C ALA A 15 -20.27 -12.59 -6.32
N LEU A 16 -20.35 -11.62 -5.40
CA LEU A 16 -20.30 -11.88 -3.96
C LEU A 16 -21.56 -12.61 -3.47
N GLU A 17 -22.75 -12.20 -3.92
CA GLU A 17 -24.01 -12.88 -3.59
C GLU A 17 -24.01 -14.32 -4.11
N ASP A 18 -23.58 -14.52 -5.36
CA ASP A 18 -23.47 -15.85 -5.99
C ASP A 18 -22.48 -16.74 -5.20
N PHE A 19 -21.34 -16.18 -4.76
CA PHE A 19 -20.40 -16.89 -3.89
C PHE A 19 -21.02 -17.24 -2.53
N GLU A 20 -21.69 -16.31 -1.85
CA GLU A 20 -22.29 -16.53 -0.53
C GLU A 20 -23.33 -17.67 -0.53
N GLN A 21 -24.07 -17.83 -1.63
CA GLN A 21 -25.10 -18.88 -1.76
C GLN A 21 -24.53 -20.29 -1.89
N ILE A 22 -23.32 -20.43 -2.44
CA ILE A 22 -22.74 -21.74 -2.79
C ILE A 22 -21.46 -22.05 -2.01
N ALA A 23 -20.91 -21.08 -1.27
CA ALA A 23 -19.72 -21.27 -0.46
C ALA A 23 -19.97 -22.26 0.68
N THR A 24 -19.00 -23.14 0.90
CA THR A 24 -18.98 -23.96 2.11
C THR A 24 -18.67 -23.09 3.34
N PRO A 25 -19.00 -23.54 4.56
CA PRO A 25 -18.65 -22.79 5.78
C PRO A 25 -17.15 -22.48 5.91
N SER A 26 -16.27 -23.39 5.48
CA SER A 26 -14.81 -23.18 5.50
C SER A 26 -14.37 -22.10 4.51
N GLN A 27 -14.94 -22.11 3.30
CA GLN A 27 -14.70 -21.08 2.27
C GLN A 27 -15.18 -19.70 2.73
N TRP A 28 -16.36 -19.64 3.35
CA TRP A 28 -16.89 -18.39 3.91
C TRP A 28 -16.01 -17.84 5.03
N ASN A 29 -15.56 -18.70 5.95
CA ASN A 29 -14.65 -18.29 7.02
C ASN A 29 -13.34 -17.71 6.47
N ILE A 30 -12.76 -18.33 5.43
CA ILE A 30 -11.55 -17.81 4.79
C ILE A 30 -11.82 -16.48 4.08
N HIS A 31 -12.95 -16.34 3.39
CA HIS A 31 -13.37 -15.05 2.82
C HIS A 31 -13.45 -13.94 3.88
N VAL A 32 -14.09 -14.21 5.02
CA VAL A 32 -14.21 -13.26 6.14
C VAL A 32 -12.83 -12.87 6.69
N LEU A 33 -11.89 -13.81 6.77
CA LEU A 33 -10.50 -13.53 7.18
C LEU A 33 -9.73 -12.72 6.14
N LEU A 34 -9.97 -12.96 4.85
CA LEU A 34 -9.28 -12.30 3.74
C LEU A 34 -9.75 -10.85 3.54
N LYS A 35 -11.05 -10.57 3.70
CA LYS A 35 -11.67 -9.25 3.49
C LYS A 35 -10.96 -8.09 4.22
N PRO A 36 -10.67 -8.14 5.53
CA PRO A 36 -9.94 -7.07 6.22
C PRO A 36 -8.49 -6.95 5.71
N LYS A 37 -7.82 -8.06 5.39
CA LYS A 37 -6.44 -8.05 4.86
C LYS A 37 -6.37 -7.38 3.49
N MET A 38 -7.32 -7.66 2.60
CA MET A 38 -7.45 -7.00 1.29
C MET A 38 -7.65 -5.48 1.43
N LYS A 39 -8.44 -5.04 2.42
CA LYS A 39 -8.63 -3.60 2.70
C LYS A 39 -7.32 -2.92 3.13
N VAL A 40 -6.57 -3.57 4.02
CA VAL A 40 -5.26 -3.07 4.47
C VAL A 40 -4.29 -3.05 3.29
N TRP A 41 -4.23 -4.13 2.51
CA TRP A 41 -3.39 -4.23 1.32
C TRP A 41 -3.69 -3.13 0.30
N SER A 42 -4.96 -2.87 -0.01
CA SER A 42 -5.36 -1.80 -0.93
C SER A 42 -4.85 -0.43 -0.47
N THR A 43 -4.96 -0.15 0.84
CA THR A 43 -4.46 1.09 1.44
C THR A 43 -2.93 1.17 1.33
N LYS A 44 -2.21 0.10 1.66
CA LYS A 44 -0.75 0.05 1.61
C LYS A 44 -0.23 0.14 0.17
N ASN A 45 -0.86 -0.54 -0.79
CA ASN A 45 -0.56 -0.44 -2.21
C ASN A 45 -0.73 1.00 -2.72
N LYS A 46 -1.85 1.65 -2.39
CA LYS A 46 -2.09 3.06 -2.74
C LYS A 46 -1.00 3.98 -2.18
N ASN A 47 -0.65 3.79 -0.90
CA ASN A 47 0.41 4.59 -0.26
C ASN A 47 1.77 4.36 -0.92
N HIS A 48 2.13 3.10 -1.17
CA HIS A 48 3.38 2.74 -1.86
C HIS A 48 3.45 3.37 -3.25
N ARG A 49 2.41 3.25 -4.07
CA ARG A 49 2.32 3.90 -5.40
C ARG A 49 2.39 5.43 -5.33
N THR A 50 1.78 6.02 -4.30
CA THR A 50 1.82 7.47 -4.08
C THR A 50 3.23 7.93 -3.73
N VAL A 51 3.96 7.17 -2.92
CA VAL A 51 5.35 7.48 -2.54
C VAL A 51 6.30 7.32 -3.70
N LEU A 52 6.15 6.29 -4.54
CA LEU A 52 6.94 6.13 -5.76
C LEU A 52 6.86 7.37 -6.66
N LYS A 53 5.63 7.88 -6.92
CA LYS A 53 5.44 9.12 -7.67
C LYS A 53 6.04 10.34 -6.98
N ARG A 54 5.92 10.42 -5.66
CA ARG A 54 6.51 11.54 -4.90
C ARG A 54 8.03 11.58 -5.01
N ILE A 55 8.69 10.42 -5.00
CA ILE A 55 10.13 10.33 -5.18
C ILE A 55 10.52 10.74 -6.60
N GLU A 56 9.77 10.29 -7.61
CA GLU A 56 9.96 10.68 -9.02
C GLU A 56 9.97 12.21 -9.21
N TYR A 57 9.14 12.93 -8.45
CA TYR A 57 9.03 14.39 -8.52
C TYR A 57 9.77 15.16 -7.41
N ASP A 58 10.60 14.50 -6.58
CA ASP A 58 11.29 15.11 -5.43
C ASP A 58 10.33 15.85 -4.45
N LEU A 59 9.18 15.24 -4.17
CA LEU A 59 8.11 15.78 -3.33
C LEU A 59 8.01 15.05 -1.98
N PRO A 60 8.84 15.40 -0.98
CA PRO A 60 8.81 14.77 0.33
C PRO A 60 7.41 14.83 0.98
N PRO A 61 7.01 13.78 1.73
CA PRO A 61 5.89 13.88 2.66
C PRO A 61 6.05 15.06 3.62
N LYS A 62 4.93 15.66 4.03
CA LYS A 62 4.91 16.87 4.90
C LYS A 62 5.77 16.73 6.15
N PHE A 63 5.77 15.56 6.78
CA PHE A 63 6.56 15.33 8.00
C PHE A 63 8.07 15.31 7.75
N ILE A 64 8.52 14.92 6.55
CA ILE A 64 9.94 14.96 6.13
C ILE A 64 10.32 16.37 5.69
N SER A 65 9.46 17.05 4.93
CA SER A 65 9.74 18.39 4.39
C SER A 65 9.93 19.44 5.47
N ASN A 66 9.27 19.28 6.61
CA ASN A 66 9.29 20.25 7.71
C ASN A 66 10.60 20.27 8.50
N ILE A 67 11.52 19.32 8.28
CA ILE A 67 12.81 19.29 8.94
C ILE A 67 13.82 20.07 8.08
N GLU A 68 14.34 21.15 8.66
CA GLU A 68 15.41 21.96 8.08
C GLU A 68 16.51 22.16 9.14
N PHE A 69 17.73 21.76 8.80
CA PHE A 69 18.89 22.07 9.61
C PHE A 69 19.27 23.51 9.34
N LYS A 70 18.80 24.42 10.18
CA LYS A 70 19.08 25.85 10.08
C LYS A 70 19.33 26.44 11.44
N PHE A 71 20.49 27.06 11.61
CA PHE A 71 20.80 27.95 12.72
C PHE A 71 21.38 29.26 12.18
N LYS A 72 21.25 30.33 12.96
CA LYS A 72 21.80 31.62 12.59
C LYS A 72 23.29 31.63 12.87
N ILE A 73 24.08 32.07 11.89
CA ILE A 73 25.51 32.26 12.03
C ILE A 73 25.77 33.70 12.48
N ASP A 74 26.75 33.89 13.36
CA ASP A 74 27.21 35.24 13.72
C ASP A 74 28.10 35.80 12.61
N GLU A 75 27.47 36.49 11.67
CA GLU A 75 28.09 37.15 10.52
C GLU A 75 28.93 38.38 10.91
N SER A 76 28.96 38.77 12.19
CA SER A 76 29.87 39.81 12.69
C SER A 76 31.29 39.28 12.98
N ILE A 77 31.43 37.96 13.15
CA ILE A 77 32.69 37.29 13.46
C ILE A 77 33.26 36.62 12.21
N LEU A 78 32.43 35.94 11.43
CA LEU A 78 32.84 35.21 10.24
C LEU A 78 32.77 36.07 8.98
N SER A 79 33.66 35.80 8.03
CA SER A 79 33.58 36.44 6.72
C SER A 79 32.28 36.04 5.99
N PRO A 80 31.82 36.85 5.02
CA PRO A 80 30.67 36.50 4.19
C PRO A 80 30.82 35.15 3.49
N ASP A 81 32.01 34.83 3.00
CA ASP A 81 32.31 33.58 2.29
C ASP A 81 32.23 32.36 3.24
N GLU A 82 32.79 32.47 4.45
CA GLU A 82 32.69 31.40 5.46
C GLU A 82 31.25 31.18 5.91
N SER A 83 30.52 32.28 6.16
CA SER A 83 29.11 32.23 6.56
C SER A 83 28.27 31.56 5.47
N GLN A 84 28.46 31.93 4.20
CA GLN A 84 27.76 31.32 3.08
C GLN A 84 28.13 29.85 2.90
N ALA A 85 29.40 29.46 3.08
CA ALA A 85 29.83 28.08 3.02
C ALA A 85 29.14 27.23 4.09
N LEU A 86 28.99 27.73 5.32
CA LEU A 86 28.28 27.06 6.40
C LEU A 86 26.77 26.97 6.12
N TYR A 87 26.12 28.02 5.60
CA TYR A 87 24.72 27.93 5.16
C TYR A 87 24.52 26.91 4.03
N ASN A 88 25.48 26.80 3.10
CA ASN A 88 25.47 25.79 2.05
C ASN A 88 25.59 24.37 2.64
N GLN A 89 26.44 24.17 3.66
CA GLN A 89 26.55 22.90 4.37
C GLN A 89 25.24 22.53 5.09
N MET A 90 24.60 23.49 5.76
CA MET A 90 23.27 23.31 6.38
C MET A 90 22.20 22.88 5.35
N SER A 91 22.18 23.54 4.19
CA SER A 91 21.28 23.19 3.08
C SER A 91 21.57 21.78 2.57
N LYS A 92 22.84 21.41 2.39
CA LYS A 92 23.25 20.07 1.99
C LYS A 92 22.81 19.01 3.01
N MET A 93 23.04 19.23 4.30
CA MET A 93 22.59 18.33 5.36
C MET A 93 21.07 18.13 5.35
N THR A 94 20.31 19.22 5.15
CA THR A 94 18.84 19.16 5.01
C THR A 94 18.42 18.30 3.82
N LYS A 95 19.07 18.48 2.66
CA LYS A 95 18.80 17.70 1.46
C LYS A 95 19.16 16.22 1.63
N ASP A 96 20.30 15.93 2.24
CA ASP A 96 20.77 14.57 2.49
C ASP A 96 19.83 13.84 3.45
N PHE A 97 19.40 14.50 4.53
CA PHE A 97 18.39 13.98 5.44
C PHE A 97 17.08 13.66 4.72
N ARG A 98 16.54 14.59 3.93
CA ARG A 98 15.28 14.39 3.20
C ARG A 98 15.36 13.20 2.26
N THR A 99 16.46 13.09 1.50
CA THR A 99 16.71 11.98 0.58
C THR A 99 16.73 10.63 1.32
N GLN A 100 17.51 10.54 2.40
CA GLN A 100 17.63 9.30 3.18
C GLN A 100 16.30 8.92 3.85
N ALA A 101 15.60 9.89 4.43
CA ALA A 101 14.30 9.67 5.05
C ALA A 101 13.25 9.19 4.02
N MET A 102 13.23 9.78 2.82
CA MET A 102 12.33 9.34 1.73
C MET A 102 12.64 7.92 1.27
N ALA A 103 13.93 7.57 1.13
CA ALA A 103 14.35 6.22 0.75
C ALA A 103 13.93 5.18 1.80
N LEU A 104 14.17 5.45 3.08
CA LEU A 104 13.75 4.57 4.17
C LEU A 104 12.23 4.43 4.24
N TYR A 105 11.49 5.53 4.05
CA TYR A 105 10.03 5.50 4.04
C TYR A 105 9.48 4.65 2.88
N MET A 106 10.05 4.80 1.69
CA MET A 106 9.69 3.96 0.54
C MET A 106 9.98 2.48 0.79
N GLN A 107 11.16 2.16 1.32
CA GLN A 107 11.56 0.79 1.63
C GLN A 107 10.59 0.15 2.64
N SER A 108 10.23 0.89 3.70
CA SER A 108 9.26 0.44 4.70
C SER A 108 7.90 0.13 4.07
N LEU A 109 7.33 1.05 3.29
CA LEU A 109 6.04 0.83 2.63
C LEU A 109 6.08 -0.32 1.62
N GLY A 110 7.16 -0.43 0.86
CA GLY A 110 7.37 -1.52 -0.09
C GLY A 110 7.38 -2.87 0.62
N ARG A 111 8.10 -2.96 1.75
CA ARG A 111 8.17 -4.20 2.54
C ARG A 111 6.82 -4.57 3.18
N GLU A 112 6.12 -3.60 3.77
CA GLU A 112 4.78 -3.84 4.33
C GLU A 112 3.80 -4.34 3.26
N HIS A 113 3.84 -3.73 2.07
CA HIS A 113 3.02 -4.14 0.93
C HIS A 113 3.37 -5.55 0.45
N GLU A 114 4.66 -5.88 0.35
CA GLU A 114 5.14 -7.21 -0.05
C GLU A 114 4.70 -8.30 0.94
N LEU A 115 4.84 -8.07 2.24
CA LEU A 115 4.42 -9.01 3.28
C LEU A 115 2.92 -9.31 3.20
N LEU A 116 2.09 -8.27 3.06
CA LEU A 116 0.64 -8.44 2.88
C LEU A 116 0.29 -9.14 1.58
N THR A 117 1.01 -8.84 0.49
CA THR A 117 0.81 -9.50 -0.80
C THR A 117 1.09 -11.01 -0.69
N ASN A 118 2.20 -11.36 -0.05
CA ASN A 118 2.58 -12.76 0.16
C ASN A 118 1.61 -13.49 1.09
N GLU A 119 1.12 -12.83 2.14
CA GLU A 119 0.12 -13.39 3.04
C GLU A 119 -1.21 -13.64 2.33
N ILE A 120 -1.72 -12.65 1.60
CA ILE A 120 -2.95 -12.77 0.79
C ILE A 120 -2.81 -13.90 -0.22
N LYS A 121 -1.68 -13.97 -0.93
CA LYS A 121 -1.42 -15.03 -1.91
C LYS A 121 -1.48 -16.41 -1.26
N ARG A 122 -0.85 -16.60 -0.10
CA ARG A 122 -0.91 -17.87 0.64
C ARG A 122 -2.34 -18.25 1.07
N ILE A 123 -3.15 -17.28 1.47
CA ILE A 123 -4.56 -17.52 1.85
C ILE A 123 -5.38 -17.95 0.62
N ILE A 124 -5.15 -17.31 -0.53
CA ILE A 124 -5.82 -17.66 -1.80
C ILE A 124 -5.35 -19.03 -2.31
N ASP A 125 -4.05 -19.31 -2.26
CA ASP A 125 -3.47 -20.58 -2.70
C ASP A 125 -3.95 -21.76 -1.82
N GLY A 126 -4.21 -21.51 -0.53
CA GLY A 126 -4.79 -22.47 0.42
C GLY A 126 -6.33 -22.44 0.48
N PHE A 127 -7.00 -21.80 -0.47
CA PHE A 127 -8.46 -21.73 -0.47
C PHE A 127 -9.07 -23.13 -0.75
N PRO A 128 -10.07 -23.59 0.03
CA PRO A 128 -10.64 -24.92 -0.12
C PRO A 128 -11.18 -25.13 -1.53
N ASN A 129 -10.68 -26.16 -2.20
CA ASN A 129 -10.97 -26.49 -3.59
C ASN A 129 -11.21 -28.00 -3.82
N GLU A 130 -10.99 -28.82 -2.79
CA GLU A 130 -11.30 -30.25 -2.79
C GLU A 130 -12.59 -30.48 -2.00
N ASN A 131 -13.42 -31.41 -2.50
CA ASN A 131 -14.66 -31.78 -1.83
C ASN A 131 -14.33 -32.53 -0.54
N ASP A 132 -14.89 -32.06 0.56
CA ASP A 132 -14.71 -32.68 1.88
C ASP A 132 -16.05 -32.71 2.62
N ASP A 133 -16.27 -33.76 3.40
CA ASP A 133 -17.44 -33.94 4.29
C ASP A 133 -18.82 -33.56 3.69
N GLY A 134 -19.08 -33.97 2.44
CA GLY A 134 -20.41 -33.83 1.82
C GLY A 134 -20.74 -32.44 1.25
N PHE A 135 -19.77 -31.54 1.16
CA PHE A 135 -19.91 -30.25 0.49
C PHE A 135 -19.16 -30.20 -0.85
N ASP A 136 -19.78 -29.60 -1.87
CA ASP A 136 -19.13 -29.29 -3.15
C ASP A 136 -18.31 -27.99 -3.00
N ALA A 137 -17.00 -28.13 -2.80
CA ALA A 137 -16.08 -27.00 -2.67
C ALA A 137 -15.67 -26.42 -4.02
N GLU A 138 -15.83 -27.17 -5.13
CA GLU A 138 -15.39 -26.75 -6.45
C GLU A 138 -16.19 -25.54 -6.95
N ALA A 139 -17.52 -25.60 -6.81
CA ALA A 139 -18.42 -24.52 -7.18
C ALA A 139 -18.13 -23.22 -6.40
N GLY A 140 -17.96 -23.32 -5.07
CA GLY A 140 -17.61 -22.18 -4.22
C GLY A 140 -16.22 -21.60 -4.52
N CYS A 141 -15.24 -22.43 -4.86
CA CYS A 141 -13.91 -21.98 -5.27
C CYS A 141 -13.95 -21.24 -6.62
N ALA A 142 -14.73 -21.74 -7.58
CA ALA A 142 -14.92 -21.08 -8.87
C ALA A 142 -15.58 -19.69 -8.71
N ALA A 143 -16.66 -19.60 -7.92
CA ALA A 143 -17.32 -18.31 -7.65
C ALA A 143 -16.41 -17.35 -6.86
N PHE A 144 -15.62 -17.86 -5.91
CA PHE A 144 -14.63 -17.06 -5.19
C PHE A 144 -13.59 -16.45 -6.13
N LYS A 145 -13.04 -17.22 -7.08
CA LYS A 145 -12.09 -16.72 -8.08
C LYS A 145 -12.71 -15.65 -8.96
N GLN A 146 -13.92 -15.89 -9.47
CA GLN A 146 -14.65 -14.91 -10.28
C GLN A 146 -14.90 -13.60 -9.51
N TYR A 147 -15.34 -13.69 -8.25
CA TYR A 147 -15.50 -12.52 -7.39
C TYR A 147 -14.17 -11.76 -7.19
N HIS A 148 -13.08 -12.48 -6.97
CA HIS A 148 -11.76 -11.87 -6.75
C HIS A 148 -11.14 -11.26 -8.01
N GLU A 149 -11.43 -11.78 -9.20
CA GLU A 149 -10.96 -11.22 -10.48
C GLU A 149 -11.65 -9.90 -10.83
N LEU A 150 -12.88 -9.67 -10.33
CA LEU A 150 -13.64 -8.45 -10.56
C LEU A 150 -13.19 -7.26 -9.71
N ARG A 151 -12.24 -7.47 -8.78
CA ARG A 151 -11.88 -6.56 -7.69
C ARG A 151 -10.49 -5.95 -7.85
#